data_AF-A0A5J4WSS1-F1
#
_entry.id   AF-A0A5J4WSS1-F1
#
_cell.length_a   1.000
_cell.length_b   1.000
_cell.length_c   1.000
_cell.angle_alpha   90.00
_cell.angle_beta   90.00
_cell.angle_gamma   90.00
#
_symmetry.space_group_name_H-M   'P 1'
#
loop_
_entity.id
_entity.type
_entity.pdbx_description
1 polymer ?
#
loop_
_entity_poly.entity_id
_entity_poly.type
_entity_poly.pdbx_seq_one_letter_code
_entity_poly.pdbx_strand_id
1 'polypeptide(L)'
;MEGTYVTRDLRINEGFIDVDTDDGVNPWGGSWQTENFSVIPDTFTQASNFAVYESYNYNQYQSSCRNVYDYYNKRYWEMEAANTLVYYGEDIQPSALHYFNCLPTYEKIYSALNPNGETRQMDRGCYQIYNGQQRIVGVTPLSCYGTGNYGDSCKATCANSDAMYSYGSKLKMYTAEKESGFTETQLRKMIVRFGTVWASNLQENLFKIYYGWETDPDSGLVSYKSLYREGANNLQMLSEVYSTWPMIYGIRVYVEPPASCTSTESYRFGCQCTQSYSPEKCICPNSAQGLRYIPKSRCGCIANDLRGECAPVACTSDSIPAQGCICSQAFHPNGCWCSEYAEDLVGIDRGQCKCILGDQRELCPFASCTSGTLPTQGCICASQYHPDDCTCPEETEQLVGIPIGQCTCRDSDPRSECETKPDCAHPTTGISKDVCPCLAEDDPRVGCEPKPDCARPTSTTLTSDCPCLASGDPRDACDIDDPCEAAGTIRISLILITATVILPLLMLW
;
A
#
# COMPACT_ATOMS: atom_id res chain seq x y z
N MET A 1 -21.62 15.83 -15.02
CA MET A 1 -20.19 15.50 -14.84
C MET A 1 -19.24 16.51 -15.48
N GLU A 2 -19.70 17.58 -16.14
CA GLU A 2 -18.78 18.69 -16.44
C GLU A 2 -18.24 19.27 -15.12
N GLY A 3 -16.93 19.48 -15.03
CA GLY A 3 -16.25 19.91 -13.80
C GLY A 3 -15.79 18.79 -12.84
N THR A 4 -15.92 17.50 -13.17
CA THR A 4 -15.29 16.45 -12.34
C THR A 4 -13.77 16.44 -12.50
N TYR A 5 -13.10 16.34 -11.34
CA TYR A 5 -11.65 16.17 -11.22
C TYR A 5 -11.29 14.71 -10.93
N VAL A 6 -10.15 14.27 -11.45
CA VAL A 6 -9.44 13.04 -11.13
C VAL A 6 -8.28 13.40 -10.24
N THR A 7 -8.31 13.03 -8.97
CA THR A 7 -7.13 13.18 -8.10
C THR A 7 -6.07 12.14 -8.46
N ARG A 8 -4.85 12.56 -8.78
CA ARG A 8 -3.67 11.69 -8.83
C ARG A 8 -2.73 12.14 -7.73
N ASP A 9 -2.53 11.31 -6.72
CA ASP A 9 -1.49 11.59 -5.72
C ASP A 9 -0.18 10.88 -6.09
N LEU A 10 0.89 11.66 -6.23
CA LEU A 10 2.27 11.22 -6.45
C LEU A 10 3.16 11.51 -5.22
N ARG A 11 2.59 11.96 -4.11
CA ARG A 11 3.28 11.98 -2.82
C ARG A 11 3.60 10.53 -2.43
N ILE A 12 4.83 10.32 -1.99
CA ILE A 12 5.37 8.98 -1.77
C ILE A 12 4.57 8.35 -0.63
N ASN A 13 4.05 7.14 -0.85
CA ASN A 13 3.30 6.30 0.11
C ASN A 13 1.86 6.72 0.47
N GLU A 14 1.39 7.91 0.12
CA GLU A 14 0.01 8.36 0.42
C GLU A 14 -0.99 8.00 -0.69
N GLY A 15 -0.51 7.90 -1.93
CA GLY A 15 -1.35 7.73 -3.12
C GLY A 15 -1.60 6.30 -3.60
N PHE A 16 -1.12 5.27 -2.89
CA PHE A 16 -1.02 3.92 -3.45
C PHE A 16 -1.74 2.85 -2.62
N ILE A 17 -2.65 2.12 -3.26
CA ILE A 17 -3.35 0.98 -2.67
C ILE A 17 -2.61 -0.31 -3.05
N ASP A 18 -1.75 -0.78 -2.16
CA ASP A 18 -1.03 -2.03 -2.35
C ASP A 18 -1.95 -3.25 -2.12
N VAL A 19 -2.12 -4.08 -3.16
CA VAL A 19 -2.82 -5.37 -3.05
C VAL A 19 -1.86 -6.49 -3.43
N ASP A 20 -1.61 -7.41 -2.49
CA ASP A 20 -0.73 -8.56 -2.71
C ASP A 20 -1.50 -9.69 -3.42
N THR A 21 -0.83 -10.36 -4.37
CA THR A 21 -1.32 -11.60 -4.97
C THR A 21 -1.28 -12.81 -4.05
N ASP A 22 -0.56 -12.72 -2.93
CA ASP A 22 -0.43 -13.74 -1.89
C ASP A 22 -1.18 -13.37 -0.58
N ASP A 23 -2.09 -12.38 -0.62
CA ASP A 23 -2.92 -11.97 0.54
C ASP A 23 -3.96 -13.02 1.01
N GLY A 24 -4.04 -14.17 0.35
CA GLY A 24 -4.95 -15.27 0.67
C GLY A 24 -6.41 -15.04 0.24
N VAL A 25 -6.70 -13.93 -0.44
CA VAL A 25 -8.03 -13.58 -0.92
C VAL A 25 -8.23 -14.13 -2.33
N ASN A 26 -9.16 -15.09 -2.49
CA ASN A 26 -9.46 -15.70 -3.79
C ASN A 26 -10.96 -15.46 -4.12
N PRO A 27 -11.34 -14.33 -4.77
CA PRO A 27 -12.73 -13.89 -4.94
C PRO A 27 -13.65 -14.77 -5.78
N TRP A 28 -13.08 -15.76 -6.49
CA TRP A 28 -13.79 -16.76 -7.30
C TRP A 28 -13.54 -18.20 -6.80
N GLY A 29 -13.00 -18.35 -5.58
CA GLY A 29 -12.60 -19.64 -5.01
C GLY A 29 -11.27 -20.15 -5.57
N GLY A 30 -11.01 -21.45 -5.37
CA GLY A 30 -9.78 -22.11 -5.83
C GLY A 30 -8.49 -21.56 -5.21
N SER A 31 -7.37 -21.86 -5.86
CA SER A 31 -6.03 -21.31 -5.62
C SER A 31 -5.21 -21.38 -6.91
N TRP A 32 -4.04 -20.70 -6.96
CA TRP A 32 -3.13 -20.80 -8.11
C TRP A 32 -2.56 -22.22 -8.34
N GLN A 33 -2.70 -23.11 -7.35
CA GLN A 33 -2.29 -24.51 -7.37
C GLN A 33 -3.42 -25.47 -7.74
N THR A 34 -4.67 -25.01 -7.84
CA THR A 34 -5.80 -25.87 -8.24
C THR A 34 -5.59 -26.37 -9.66
N GLU A 35 -5.89 -27.65 -9.90
CA GLU A 35 -5.70 -28.31 -11.21
C GLU A 35 -6.46 -27.59 -12.33
N ASN A 36 -7.73 -27.25 -12.06
CA ASN A 36 -8.65 -26.60 -12.99
C ASN A 36 -9.23 -25.33 -12.36
N PHE A 37 -9.21 -24.22 -13.11
CA PHE A 37 -9.74 -22.95 -12.63
C PHE A 37 -10.31 -22.12 -13.78
N SER A 38 -11.46 -21.46 -13.56
CA SER A 38 -12.03 -20.47 -14.48
C SER A 38 -12.77 -19.42 -13.67
N VAL A 39 -12.61 -18.15 -14.03
CA VAL A 39 -13.42 -17.05 -13.47
C VAL A 39 -14.64 -16.73 -14.34
N ILE A 40 -14.64 -17.19 -15.60
CA ILE A 40 -15.80 -17.11 -16.50
C ILE A 40 -16.73 -18.30 -16.20
N PRO A 41 -18.06 -18.09 -16.08
CA PRO A 41 -19.01 -19.16 -15.79
C PRO A 41 -19.07 -20.25 -16.87
N ASP A 42 -19.31 -21.50 -16.46
CA ASP A 42 -19.39 -22.67 -17.35
C ASP A 42 -20.52 -22.61 -18.40
N THR A 43 -21.44 -21.65 -18.29
CA THR A 43 -22.46 -21.37 -19.32
C THR A 43 -21.88 -20.75 -20.59
N PHE A 44 -20.66 -20.19 -20.54
CA PHE A 44 -19.94 -19.65 -21.69
C PHE A 44 -18.99 -20.71 -22.25
N THR A 45 -19.53 -21.64 -23.04
CA THR A 45 -18.77 -22.77 -23.63
C THR A 45 -18.19 -22.46 -25.01
N GLN A 46 -18.68 -21.40 -25.67
CA GLN A 46 -18.23 -20.96 -26.99
C GLN A 46 -18.25 -19.43 -27.09
N ALA A 47 -17.41 -18.86 -27.95
CA ALA A 47 -17.24 -17.41 -28.05
C ALA A 47 -18.53 -16.66 -28.44
N SER A 48 -19.47 -17.32 -29.11
CA SER A 48 -20.80 -16.80 -29.45
C SER A 48 -21.77 -16.70 -28.28
N ASN A 49 -21.39 -17.17 -27.08
CA ASN A 49 -22.15 -16.91 -25.86
C ASN A 49 -21.96 -15.48 -25.31
N PHE A 50 -20.90 -14.78 -25.71
CA PHE A 50 -20.62 -13.41 -25.24
C PHE A 50 -21.37 -12.38 -26.08
N ALA A 51 -21.93 -11.36 -25.42
CA ALA A 51 -22.54 -10.20 -26.06
C ALA A 51 -21.56 -9.46 -26.99
N VAL A 52 -20.25 -9.54 -26.70
CA VAL A 52 -19.16 -9.02 -27.53
C VAL A 52 -18.64 -9.99 -28.62
N TYR A 53 -19.39 -11.03 -28.99
CA TYR A 53 -18.97 -12.00 -30.02
C TYR A 53 -18.60 -11.32 -31.35
N GLU A 54 -19.49 -10.50 -31.90
CA GLU A 54 -19.25 -9.74 -33.13
C GLU A 54 -18.50 -8.43 -32.82
N SER A 55 -17.60 -8.01 -33.71
CA SER A 55 -16.86 -6.76 -33.59
C SER A 55 -17.46 -5.67 -34.48
N TYR A 56 -17.34 -4.41 -34.06
CA TYR A 56 -17.53 -3.28 -34.97
C TYR A 56 -16.37 -3.22 -35.96
N ASN A 57 -16.62 -2.74 -37.19
CA ASN A 57 -15.55 -2.39 -38.10
C ASN A 57 -14.84 -1.11 -37.61
N TYR A 58 -13.88 -1.27 -36.70
CA TYR A 58 -13.13 -0.18 -36.08
C TYR A 58 -11.95 0.30 -36.92
N ASN A 59 -11.62 -0.37 -38.04
CA ASN A 59 -10.51 0.00 -38.92
C ASN A 59 -10.68 1.40 -39.53
N GLN A 60 -11.92 1.86 -39.72
CA GLN A 60 -12.24 3.24 -40.14
C GLN A 60 -11.67 4.33 -39.20
N TYR A 61 -11.39 3.98 -37.94
CA TYR A 61 -10.84 4.89 -36.94
C TYR A 61 -9.30 4.96 -36.95
N GLN A 62 -8.61 4.12 -37.71
CA GLN A 62 -7.15 4.01 -37.68
C GLN A 62 -6.43 5.32 -38.03
N SER A 63 -7.01 6.10 -38.96
CA SER A 63 -6.52 7.42 -39.38
C SER A 63 -7.29 8.60 -38.81
N SER A 64 -8.60 8.42 -38.53
CA SER A 64 -9.50 9.50 -38.12
C SER A 64 -9.60 9.70 -36.61
N CYS A 65 -9.41 8.63 -35.82
CA CYS A 65 -9.68 8.61 -34.39
C CYS A 65 -8.83 7.54 -33.71
N ARG A 66 -7.50 7.73 -33.73
CA ARG A 66 -6.53 6.65 -33.46
C ARG A 66 -6.72 5.95 -32.11
N ASN A 67 -7.15 6.65 -31.07
CA ASN A 67 -7.38 6.02 -29.77
C ASN A 67 -8.63 5.12 -29.74
N VAL A 68 -9.66 5.39 -30.54
CA VAL A 68 -10.80 4.47 -30.72
C VAL A 68 -10.32 3.20 -31.43
N TYR A 69 -9.50 3.33 -32.48
CA TYR A 69 -8.89 2.17 -33.13
C TYR A 69 -8.06 1.36 -32.11
N ASP A 70 -7.19 2.01 -31.34
CA ASP A 70 -6.37 1.36 -30.33
C ASP A 70 -7.20 0.68 -29.22
N TYR A 71 -8.34 1.25 -28.81
CA TYR A 71 -9.23 0.68 -27.80
C TYR A 71 -9.76 -0.71 -28.20
N TYR A 72 -10.26 -0.84 -29.43
CA TYR A 72 -10.69 -2.13 -29.96
C TYR A 72 -9.49 -3.03 -30.31
N ASN A 73 -8.46 -2.49 -30.96
CA ASN A 73 -7.33 -3.28 -31.46
C ASN A 73 -6.48 -3.89 -30.33
N LYS A 74 -6.35 -3.19 -29.20
CA LYS A 74 -5.67 -3.68 -27.99
C LYS A 74 -6.60 -4.48 -27.07
N ARG A 75 -7.81 -4.83 -27.51
CA ARG A 75 -8.76 -5.70 -26.79
C ARG A 75 -9.25 -5.16 -25.44
N TYR A 76 -9.28 -3.85 -25.27
CA TYR A 76 -9.82 -3.23 -24.06
C TYR A 76 -11.35 -3.32 -24.01
N TRP A 77 -12.02 -3.35 -25.16
CA TRP A 77 -13.46 -3.58 -25.26
C TRP A 77 -13.86 -4.98 -24.75
N GLU A 78 -13.17 -6.03 -25.19
CA GLU A 78 -13.36 -7.39 -24.69
C GLU A 78 -13.00 -7.51 -23.21
N MET A 79 -11.91 -6.85 -22.78
CA MET A 79 -11.51 -6.81 -21.37
C MET A 79 -12.60 -6.15 -20.52
N GLU A 80 -13.27 -5.11 -21.02
CA GLU A 80 -14.35 -4.44 -20.29
C GLU A 80 -15.58 -5.33 -20.12
N ALA A 81 -15.99 -6.03 -21.17
CA ALA A 81 -17.08 -7.00 -21.13
C ALA A 81 -16.76 -8.16 -20.18
N ALA A 82 -15.61 -8.81 -20.35
CA ALA A 82 -15.21 -9.98 -19.56
C ALA A 82 -15.12 -9.65 -18.05
N ASN A 83 -14.60 -8.49 -17.67
CA ASN A 83 -14.59 -8.08 -16.26
C ASN A 83 -15.99 -7.69 -15.75
N THR A 84 -16.88 -7.19 -16.60
CA THR A 84 -18.25 -6.88 -16.18
C THR A 84 -19.02 -8.19 -15.87
N LEU A 85 -18.85 -9.20 -16.72
CA LEU A 85 -19.35 -10.56 -16.47
C LEU A 85 -18.77 -11.16 -15.18
N VAL A 86 -17.45 -11.12 -15.00
CA VAL A 86 -16.74 -11.80 -13.89
C VAL A 86 -16.94 -11.13 -12.53
N TYR A 87 -17.10 -9.80 -12.49
CA TYR A 87 -17.36 -9.07 -11.24
C TYR A 87 -18.86 -8.99 -10.91
N TYR A 88 -19.72 -8.73 -11.90
CA TYR A 88 -21.14 -8.40 -11.69
C TYR A 88 -22.13 -9.45 -12.18
N GLY A 89 -21.70 -10.46 -12.94
CA GLY A 89 -22.58 -11.47 -13.55
C GLY A 89 -23.26 -11.01 -14.85
N GLU A 90 -22.86 -9.86 -15.39
CA GLU A 90 -23.55 -9.15 -16.46
C GLU A 90 -22.77 -9.24 -17.79
N ASP A 91 -23.32 -9.96 -18.76
CA ASP A 91 -22.78 -10.02 -20.12
C ASP A 91 -23.34 -8.86 -20.98
N ILE A 92 -22.45 -7.94 -21.34
CA ILE A 92 -22.81 -6.67 -21.98
C ILE A 92 -21.91 -6.38 -23.17
N GLN A 93 -22.40 -5.56 -24.10
CA GLN A 93 -21.56 -4.82 -25.04
C GLN A 93 -21.17 -3.48 -24.39
N PRO A 94 -19.89 -3.22 -24.04
CA PRO A 94 -19.46 -1.93 -23.51
C PRO A 94 -19.68 -0.80 -24.53
N SER A 95 -20.17 0.35 -24.06
CA SER A 95 -20.25 1.55 -24.88
C SER A 95 -18.91 2.27 -24.95
N ALA A 96 -18.21 2.16 -26.09
CA ALA A 96 -17.03 2.98 -26.36
C ALA A 96 -17.37 4.49 -26.28
N LEU A 97 -18.56 4.90 -26.72
CA LEU A 97 -19.01 6.30 -26.62
C LEU A 97 -19.13 6.76 -25.16
N HIS A 98 -19.60 5.91 -24.23
CA HIS A 98 -19.60 6.26 -22.80
C HIS A 98 -18.18 6.53 -22.31
N TYR A 99 -17.25 5.62 -22.60
CA TYR A 99 -15.84 5.78 -22.25
C TYR A 99 -15.25 7.09 -22.83
N PHE A 100 -15.40 7.36 -24.12
CA PHE A 100 -14.78 8.52 -24.78
C PHE A 100 -15.44 9.88 -24.45
N ASN A 101 -16.68 9.90 -23.96
CA ASN A 101 -17.47 11.12 -23.75
C ASN A 101 -17.71 11.46 -22.26
N CYS A 102 -17.70 10.46 -21.37
CA CYS A 102 -18.03 10.63 -19.95
C CYS A 102 -16.83 10.71 -19.01
N LEU A 103 -15.60 10.64 -19.52
CA LEU A 103 -14.42 10.77 -18.67
C LEU A 103 -14.31 12.16 -18.02
N PRO A 104 -13.70 12.22 -16.81
CA PRO A 104 -13.41 13.48 -16.13
C PRO A 104 -12.64 14.47 -16.99
N THR A 105 -12.93 15.76 -16.77
CA THR A 105 -12.42 16.86 -17.61
C THR A 105 -11.02 17.29 -17.22
N TYR A 106 -10.71 17.11 -15.93
CA TYR A 106 -9.52 17.61 -15.29
C TYR A 106 -8.90 16.52 -14.42
N GLU A 107 -7.58 16.54 -14.34
CA GLU A 107 -6.79 15.79 -13.38
C GLU A 107 -6.17 16.80 -12.40
N LYS A 108 -6.18 16.50 -11.10
CA LYS A 108 -5.46 17.26 -10.07
C LYS A 108 -4.32 16.38 -9.54
N ILE A 109 -3.08 16.73 -9.89
CA ILE A 109 -1.87 15.98 -9.55
C ILE A 109 -1.20 16.57 -8.31
N TYR A 110 -1.22 15.84 -7.20
CA TYR A 110 -0.44 16.17 -6.00
C TYR A 110 0.95 15.54 -6.10
N SER A 111 1.98 16.23 -5.61
CA SER A 111 3.34 15.69 -5.51
C SER A 111 4.13 16.42 -4.43
N ALA A 112 5.30 15.89 -4.04
CA ALA A 112 6.19 16.55 -3.08
C ALA A 112 6.63 17.97 -3.52
N LEU A 113 6.64 18.24 -4.84
CA LEU A 113 6.95 19.58 -5.39
C LEU A 113 5.71 20.49 -5.47
N ASN A 114 4.51 19.90 -5.63
CA ASN A 114 3.23 20.59 -5.76
C ASN A 114 2.22 20.06 -4.73
N PRO A 115 2.39 20.32 -3.41
CA PRO A 115 1.53 19.79 -2.36
C PRO A 115 0.09 20.34 -2.41
N ASN A 116 -0.14 21.50 -3.01
CA ASN A 116 -1.48 22.05 -3.22
C ASN A 116 -2.21 21.44 -4.44
N GLY A 117 -1.49 20.64 -5.24
CA GLY A 117 -1.93 19.97 -6.45
C GLY A 117 -1.97 20.85 -7.71
N GLU A 118 -1.46 20.32 -8.82
CA GLU A 118 -1.48 20.93 -10.15
C GLU A 118 -2.72 20.46 -10.92
N THR A 119 -3.55 21.38 -11.45
CA THR A 119 -4.68 21.00 -12.32
C THR A 119 -4.25 20.93 -13.78
N ARG A 120 -4.49 19.79 -14.43
CA ARG A 120 -4.30 19.57 -15.86
C ARG A 120 -5.63 19.26 -16.53
N GLN A 121 -5.82 19.75 -17.75
CA GLN A 121 -6.95 19.33 -18.58
C GLN A 121 -6.67 17.94 -19.16
N MET A 122 -7.66 17.06 -19.12
CA MET A 122 -7.60 15.75 -19.77
C MET A 122 -8.10 15.84 -21.22
N ASP A 123 -7.55 14.98 -22.08
CA ASP A 123 -8.03 14.82 -23.44
C ASP A 123 -9.47 14.27 -23.47
N ARG A 124 -10.17 14.50 -24.59
CA ARG A 124 -11.54 14.02 -24.81
C ARG A 124 -11.73 13.47 -26.21
N GLY A 125 -12.73 12.60 -26.38
CA GLY A 125 -13.04 11.98 -27.67
C GLY A 125 -11.80 11.30 -28.28
N CYS A 126 -11.52 11.55 -29.55
CA CYS A 126 -10.46 10.88 -30.30
C CYS A 126 -9.03 11.01 -29.73
N TYR A 127 -8.76 11.99 -28.86
CA TYR A 127 -7.44 12.20 -28.25
C TYR A 127 -7.21 11.38 -26.99
N GLN A 128 -8.25 10.77 -26.42
CA GLN A 128 -8.20 10.11 -25.11
C GLN A 128 -7.58 8.70 -25.15
N ILE A 129 -6.35 8.55 -24.65
CA ILE A 129 -5.55 7.32 -24.64
C ILE A 129 -6.01 6.34 -23.54
N TYR A 130 -6.21 5.05 -23.84
CA TYR A 130 -6.70 4.08 -22.84
C TYR A 130 -5.67 3.69 -21.75
N ASN A 131 -5.92 4.13 -20.51
CA ASN A 131 -5.00 4.12 -19.35
C ASN A 131 -5.72 3.79 -18.02
N GLY A 132 -4.98 3.75 -16.91
CA GLY A 132 -5.49 3.30 -15.60
C GLY A 132 -6.62 4.13 -14.97
N GLN A 133 -6.86 5.36 -15.46
CA GLN A 133 -7.70 6.37 -14.80
C GLN A 133 -9.19 6.26 -15.14
N GLN A 134 -9.60 5.23 -15.86
CA GLN A 134 -10.72 5.39 -16.77
C GLN A 134 -12.00 4.68 -16.37
N ARG A 135 -11.87 3.69 -15.47
CA ARG A 135 -13.03 3.02 -14.90
C ARG A 135 -13.68 3.74 -13.73
N ILE A 136 -13.26 4.96 -13.39
CA ILE A 136 -13.87 5.74 -12.30
C ILE A 136 -15.37 6.01 -12.58
N VAL A 137 -15.71 6.22 -13.86
CA VAL A 137 -17.11 6.39 -14.31
C VAL A 137 -17.82 5.07 -14.59
N GLY A 138 -17.10 3.94 -14.49
CA GLY A 138 -17.58 2.61 -14.83
C GLY A 138 -17.81 2.39 -16.33
N VAL A 139 -18.35 1.23 -16.66
CA VAL A 139 -18.70 0.80 -18.02
C VAL A 139 -20.22 0.73 -18.15
N THR A 140 -20.76 1.51 -19.06
CA THR A 140 -22.19 1.53 -19.40
C THR A 140 -22.45 0.65 -20.62
N PRO A 141 -23.48 -0.20 -20.64
CA PRO A 141 -23.86 -0.97 -21.83
C PRO A 141 -24.22 -0.07 -23.02
N LEU A 142 -23.90 -0.51 -24.24
CA LEU A 142 -24.27 0.18 -25.47
C LEU A 142 -25.80 0.34 -25.60
N SER A 143 -26.58 -0.63 -25.14
CA SER A 143 -28.04 -0.57 -25.09
C SER A 143 -28.57 0.59 -24.22
N CYS A 144 -27.88 0.93 -23.13
CA CYS A 144 -28.19 2.12 -22.34
C CYS A 144 -27.62 3.38 -23.00
N TYR A 145 -26.33 3.45 -23.31
CA TYR A 145 -25.74 4.72 -23.77
C TYR A 145 -26.22 5.16 -25.18
N GLY A 146 -26.54 4.20 -26.04
CA GLY A 146 -26.97 4.43 -27.42
C GLY A 146 -25.87 5.00 -28.33
N THR A 147 -26.30 5.62 -29.43
CA THR A 147 -25.44 6.17 -30.49
C THR A 147 -25.07 7.64 -30.27
N GLY A 148 -24.05 8.14 -30.99
CA GLY A 148 -23.52 9.50 -30.89
C GLY A 148 -22.13 9.59 -31.54
N ASN A 149 -21.44 10.72 -31.35
CA ASN A 149 -20.07 10.94 -31.80
C ASN A 149 -19.08 10.91 -30.63
N TYR A 150 -17.81 10.64 -30.94
CA TYR A 150 -16.72 10.72 -29.98
C TYR A 150 -16.38 12.18 -29.67
N GLY A 151 -16.46 12.56 -28.39
CA GLY A 151 -16.28 13.94 -27.92
C GLY A 151 -17.59 14.72 -27.73
N ASP A 152 -18.76 14.13 -28.01
CA ASP A 152 -20.05 14.70 -27.57
C ASP A 152 -20.10 14.79 -26.03
N SER A 153 -20.94 15.66 -25.48
CA SER A 153 -21.18 15.75 -24.03
C SER A 153 -21.69 14.43 -23.45
N CYS A 154 -21.23 14.08 -22.24
CA CYS A 154 -21.70 12.91 -21.52
C CYS A 154 -23.22 12.93 -21.28
N LYS A 155 -23.90 11.85 -21.66
CA LYS A 155 -25.35 11.70 -21.45
C LYS A 155 -25.68 11.44 -19.98
N ALA A 156 -26.77 12.03 -19.50
CA ALA A 156 -27.25 11.85 -18.12
C ALA A 156 -28.28 10.69 -17.97
N THR A 157 -28.87 10.23 -19.08
CA THR A 157 -29.89 9.18 -19.12
C THR A 157 -29.55 8.16 -20.20
N CYS A 158 -30.05 6.92 -20.05
CA CYS A 158 -30.04 5.93 -21.10
C CYS A 158 -30.90 6.36 -22.31
N ALA A 159 -30.74 5.67 -23.44
CA ALA A 159 -31.44 5.93 -24.69
C ALA A 159 -32.97 5.68 -24.61
N ASN A 160 -33.42 4.91 -23.63
CA ASN A 160 -34.83 4.71 -23.29
C ASN A 160 -35.37 5.72 -22.26
N SER A 161 -34.57 6.74 -21.89
CA SER A 161 -34.82 7.76 -20.86
C SER A 161 -34.72 7.30 -19.39
N ASP A 162 -34.31 6.05 -19.12
CA ASP A 162 -34.00 5.62 -17.75
C ASP A 162 -32.74 6.31 -17.19
N ALA A 163 -32.55 6.25 -15.88
CA ALA A 163 -31.34 6.71 -15.23
C ALA A 163 -30.10 5.98 -15.77
N MET A 164 -29.03 6.72 -16.07
CA MET A 164 -27.76 6.15 -16.50
C MET A 164 -27.17 5.26 -15.41
N TYR A 165 -26.76 4.04 -15.77
CA TYR A 165 -26.10 3.09 -14.88
C TYR A 165 -24.78 2.60 -15.48
N SER A 166 -23.81 2.26 -14.63
CA SER A 166 -22.52 1.74 -15.05
C SER A 166 -21.96 0.69 -14.08
N TYR A 167 -21.19 -0.25 -14.62
CA TYR A 167 -20.55 -1.33 -13.87
C TYR A 167 -19.07 -1.04 -13.63
N GLY A 168 -18.55 -1.38 -12.44
CA GLY A 168 -17.12 -1.26 -12.18
C GLY A 168 -16.60 0.14 -11.90
N SER A 169 -17.45 1.11 -11.53
CA SER A 169 -17.03 2.45 -11.06
C SER A 169 -16.10 2.38 -9.83
N LYS A 170 -16.30 1.37 -8.98
CA LYS A 170 -15.41 1.04 -7.86
C LYS A 170 -14.07 0.46 -8.31
N LEU A 171 -14.04 -0.28 -9.43
CA LEU A 171 -12.82 -0.91 -9.94
C LEU A 171 -11.79 0.14 -10.36
N LYS A 172 -10.52 -0.22 -10.19
CA LYS A 172 -9.36 0.54 -10.64
C LYS A 172 -8.51 -0.39 -11.50
N MET A 173 -7.89 0.14 -12.54
CA MET A 173 -7.08 -0.66 -13.46
C MET A 173 -5.62 -0.56 -13.05
N TYR A 174 -5.02 -1.70 -12.74
CA TYR A 174 -3.58 -1.82 -12.59
C TYR A 174 -2.94 -2.19 -13.93
N THR A 175 -1.75 -1.67 -14.17
CA THR A 175 -0.90 -2.02 -15.32
C THR A 175 0.50 -2.27 -14.80
N ALA A 176 1.11 -3.38 -15.21
CA ALA A 176 2.51 -3.66 -14.92
C ALA A 176 3.23 -4.19 -16.15
N GLU A 177 4.48 -3.78 -16.30
CA GLU A 177 5.38 -4.23 -17.36
C GLU A 177 6.68 -4.75 -16.72
N LYS A 178 7.24 -5.82 -17.28
CA LYS A 178 8.38 -6.55 -16.74
C LYS A 178 9.22 -7.09 -17.89
N GLU A 179 10.42 -6.54 -18.08
CA GLU A 179 11.33 -6.91 -19.17
C GLU A 179 11.70 -8.41 -19.17
N SER A 180 11.84 -9.01 -17.98
CA SER A 180 12.10 -10.45 -17.85
C SER A 180 10.89 -11.34 -18.12
N GLY A 181 9.73 -10.76 -18.46
CA GLY A 181 8.44 -11.43 -18.51
C GLY A 181 7.84 -11.79 -17.13
N PHE A 182 6.53 -11.94 -17.09
CA PHE A 182 5.78 -12.54 -15.99
C PHE A 182 5.84 -14.07 -16.08
N THR A 183 6.03 -14.75 -14.94
CA THR A 183 6.05 -16.22 -14.91
C THR A 183 4.65 -16.82 -14.93
N GLU A 184 4.55 -18.11 -15.25
CA GLU A 184 3.32 -18.89 -15.18
C GLU A 184 2.60 -18.75 -13.81
N THR A 185 3.35 -18.92 -12.71
CA THR A 185 2.84 -18.74 -11.35
C THR A 185 2.29 -17.33 -11.12
N GLN A 186 2.97 -16.30 -11.63
CA GLN A 186 2.50 -14.92 -11.51
C GLN A 186 1.17 -14.71 -12.24
N LEU A 187 1.01 -15.26 -13.46
CA LEU A 187 -0.25 -15.17 -14.19
C LEU A 187 -1.39 -15.90 -13.45
N ARG A 188 -1.18 -17.14 -12.98
CA ARG A 188 -2.20 -17.89 -12.23
C ARG A 188 -2.65 -17.16 -10.97
N LYS A 189 -1.70 -16.61 -10.20
CA LYS A 189 -2.00 -15.80 -9.01
C LYS A 189 -2.83 -14.56 -9.34
N MET A 190 -2.48 -13.83 -10.41
CA MET A 190 -3.28 -12.68 -10.86
C MET A 190 -4.69 -13.08 -11.29
N ILE A 191 -4.88 -14.21 -11.98
CA ILE A 191 -6.21 -14.69 -12.38
C ILE A 191 -7.06 -15.02 -11.16
N VAL A 192 -6.48 -15.72 -10.16
CA VAL A 192 -7.18 -16.08 -8.91
C VAL A 192 -7.48 -14.87 -8.02
N ARG A 193 -6.64 -13.82 -8.05
CA ARG A 193 -6.79 -12.64 -7.17
C ARG A 193 -7.58 -11.48 -7.78
N PHE A 194 -7.52 -11.30 -9.11
CA PHE A 194 -8.08 -10.17 -9.85
C PHE A 194 -9.02 -10.53 -11.01
N GLY A 195 -9.21 -11.81 -11.30
CA GLY A 195 -10.21 -12.27 -12.25
C GLY A 195 -9.62 -12.46 -13.64
N THR A 196 -10.03 -11.64 -14.60
CA THR A 196 -9.44 -11.73 -15.95
C THR A 196 -8.18 -10.88 -16.05
N VAL A 197 -7.14 -11.45 -16.67
CA VAL A 197 -5.86 -10.79 -16.88
C VAL A 197 -5.68 -10.52 -18.36
N TRP A 198 -5.72 -9.23 -18.74
CA TRP A 198 -5.24 -8.81 -20.04
C TRP A 198 -3.73 -8.93 -20.05
N ALA A 199 -3.18 -9.54 -21.08
CA ALA A 199 -1.76 -9.80 -21.22
C ALA A 199 -1.32 -9.59 -22.66
N SER A 200 -0.11 -9.02 -22.81
CA SER A 200 0.52 -8.81 -24.11
C SER A 200 1.78 -9.66 -24.25
N ASN A 201 1.88 -10.37 -25.38
CA ASN A 201 3.03 -11.18 -25.76
C ASN A 201 3.86 -10.46 -26.82
N LEU A 202 5.13 -10.14 -26.53
CA LEU A 202 6.02 -9.42 -27.48
C LEU A 202 6.25 -10.21 -28.77
N GLN A 203 6.33 -11.54 -28.68
CA GLN A 203 6.74 -12.38 -29.81
C GLN A 203 5.64 -12.48 -30.87
N GLU A 204 4.38 -12.47 -30.44
CA GLU A 204 3.22 -12.62 -31.31
C GLU A 204 2.61 -11.25 -31.67
N ASN A 205 2.94 -10.17 -30.93
CA ASN A 205 2.23 -8.88 -30.96
C ASN A 205 0.71 -9.03 -30.72
N LEU A 206 0.33 -10.03 -29.92
CA LEU A 206 -1.05 -10.36 -29.59
C LEU A 206 -1.41 -9.95 -28.17
N PHE A 207 -2.68 -9.57 -28.01
CA PHE A 207 -3.31 -9.25 -26.74
C PHE A 207 -4.34 -10.33 -26.43
N LYS A 208 -4.18 -11.04 -25.32
CA LYS A 208 -5.06 -12.12 -24.86
C LYS A 208 -5.63 -11.76 -23.49
N ILE A 209 -6.86 -12.15 -23.22
CA ILE A 209 -7.50 -11.99 -21.91
C ILE A 209 -7.59 -13.37 -21.27
N TYR A 210 -6.63 -13.70 -20.41
CA TYR A 210 -6.61 -14.97 -19.69
C TYR A 210 -7.64 -14.96 -18.56
N TYR A 211 -8.35 -16.07 -18.39
CA TYR A 211 -9.41 -16.21 -17.38
C TYR A 211 -9.42 -17.56 -16.66
N GLY A 212 -8.49 -18.46 -16.99
CA GLY A 212 -8.43 -19.78 -16.37
C GLY A 212 -7.37 -20.70 -16.97
N TRP A 213 -7.35 -21.92 -16.47
CA TRP A 213 -6.57 -23.03 -17.00
C TRP A 213 -7.24 -24.37 -16.67
N GLU A 214 -6.82 -25.43 -17.36
CA GLU A 214 -7.26 -26.80 -17.14
C GLU A 214 -6.08 -27.75 -17.33
N THR A 215 -5.87 -28.63 -16.35
CA THR A 215 -4.82 -29.65 -16.35
C THR A 215 -5.40 -30.96 -16.84
N ASP A 216 -4.83 -31.48 -17.92
CA ASP A 216 -5.18 -32.80 -18.46
C ASP A 216 -4.75 -33.90 -17.46
N PRO A 217 -5.66 -34.78 -17.01
CA PRO A 217 -5.40 -35.70 -15.92
C PRO A 217 -4.48 -36.87 -16.28
N ASP A 218 -4.37 -37.21 -17.58
CA ASP A 218 -3.56 -38.33 -18.06
C ASP A 218 -2.11 -37.93 -18.36
N SER A 219 -1.91 -36.70 -18.83
CA SER A 219 -0.60 -36.17 -19.24
C SER A 219 -0.01 -35.13 -18.27
N GLY A 220 -0.81 -34.54 -17.38
CA GLY A 220 -0.43 -33.42 -16.52
C GLY A 220 -0.18 -32.10 -17.28
N LEU A 221 -0.51 -32.05 -18.58
CA LEU A 221 -0.31 -30.85 -19.40
C LEU A 221 -1.36 -29.79 -19.06
N VAL A 222 -0.90 -28.55 -18.87
CA VAL A 222 -1.76 -27.42 -18.52
C VAL A 222 -2.11 -26.64 -19.78
N SER A 223 -3.41 -26.49 -20.02
CA SER A 223 -3.98 -25.66 -21.07
C SER A 223 -4.50 -24.35 -20.50
N TYR A 224 -4.13 -23.22 -21.11
CA TYR A 224 -4.50 -21.88 -20.68
C TYR A 224 -5.70 -21.35 -21.45
N LYS A 225 -6.73 -20.93 -20.71
CA LYS A 225 -7.99 -20.45 -21.26
C LYS A 225 -7.94 -18.94 -21.43
N SER A 226 -8.12 -18.46 -22.67
CA SER A 226 -8.08 -17.03 -22.99
C SER A 226 -9.11 -16.60 -24.04
N LEU A 227 -9.51 -15.33 -23.98
CA LEU A 227 -10.29 -14.67 -25.04
C LEU A 227 -9.33 -13.92 -25.97
N TYR A 228 -9.57 -14.04 -27.27
CA TYR A 228 -8.76 -13.45 -28.33
C TYR A 228 -9.64 -12.97 -29.51
N ARG A 229 -9.13 -12.00 -30.28
CA ARG A 229 -9.68 -11.60 -31.58
C ARG A 229 -8.55 -11.10 -32.47
N GLU A 230 -8.61 -11.42 -33.75
CA GLU A 230 -7.76 -10.82 -34.78
C GLU A 230 -8.55 -9.77 -35.59
N GLY A 231 -8.02 -8.56 -35.72
CA GLY A 231 -8.72 -7.46 -36.40
C GLY A 231 -10.17 -7.28 -35.92
N ALA A 232 -11.10 -7.13 -36.87
CA ALA A 232 -12.55 -7.07 -36.65
C ALA A 232 -13.26 -8.42 -36.88
N ASN A 233 -12.55 -9.55 -36.83
CA ASN A 233 -13.16 -10.88 -36.89
C ASN A 233 -14.01 -11.17 -35.65
N ASN A 234 -14.73 -12.28 -35.62
CA ASN A 234 -15.48 -12.69 -34.42
C ASN A 234 -14.55 -13.09 -33.27
N LEU A 235 -15.08 -13.02 -32.04
CA LEU A 235 -14.36 -13.40 -30.83
C LEU A 235 -14.00 -14.89 -30.88
N GLN A 236 -12.86 -15.24 -30.30
CA GLN A 236 -12.40 -16.61 -30.15
C GLN A 236 -12.13 -16.90 -28.67
N MET A 237 -12.51 -18.11 -28.26
CA MET A 237 -12.04 -18.72 -27.01
C MET A 237 -10.92 -19.69 -27.39
N LEU A 238 -9.77 -19.54 -26.76
CA LEU A 238 -8.59 -20.38 -26.98
C LEU A 238 -8.32 -21.21 -25.72
N SER A 239 -7.86 -22.43 -25.93
CA SER A 239 -7.24 -23.27 -24.90
C SER A 239 -5.87 -23.70 -25.41
N GLU A 240 -4.80 -23.17 -24.82
CA GLU A 240 -3.44 -23.24 -25.36
C GLU A 240 -2.49 -23.97 -24.40
N VAL A 241 -1.83 -25.03 -24.85
CA VAL A 241 -0.76 -25.69 -24.10
C VAL A 241 0.58 -25.11 -24.54
N TYR A 242 1.36 -24.60 -23.59
CA TYR A 242 2.67 -23.98 -23.87
C TYR A 242 3.80 -24.96 -23.57
N SER A 243 4.54 -25.39 -24.61
CA SER A 243 5.78 -26.16 -24.45
C SER A 243 6.96 -25.32 -23.94
N THR A 244 6.89 -24.00 -24.17
CA THR A 244 7.76 -22.97 -23.59
C THR A 244 6.88 -21.81 -23.19
N TRP A 245 7.02 -21.31 -21.96
CA TRP A 245 6.20 -20.21 -21.46
C TRP A 245 6.37 -18.93 -22.31
N PRO A 246 5.27 -18.31 -22.80
CA PRO A 246 5.36 -17.12 -23.65
C PRO A 246 5.93 -15.91 -22.91
N MET A 247 6.57 -15.01 -23.65
CA MET A 247 7.12 -13.76 -23.10
C MET A 247 6.01 -12.72 -22.87
N ILE A 248 5.19 -12.96 -21.85
CA ILE A 248 4.20 -12.00 -21.34
C ILE A 248 4.96 -10.87 -20.65
N TYR A 249 5.14 -9.74 -21.35
CA TYR A 249 5.90 -8.59 -20.82
C TYR A 249 5.01 -7.59 -20.08
N GLY A 250 3.74 -7.46 -20.48
CA GLY A 250 2.81 -6.46 -19.97
C GLY A 250 1.48 -7.09 -19.60
N ILE A 251 0.98 -6.77 -18.42
CA ILE A 251 -0.32 -7.21 -17.91
C ILE A 251 -1.17 -6.03 -17.44
N ARG A 252 -2.49 -6.19 -17.54
CA ARG A 252 -3.48 -5.29 -16.95
C ARG A 252 -4.56 -6.11 -16.27
N VAL A 253 -4.96 -5.66 -15.08
CA VAL A 253 -6.02 -6.28 -14.27
C VAL A 253 -6.93 -5.21 -13.72
N TYR A 254 -8.17 -5.60 -13.39
CA TYR A 254 -9.03 -4.77 -12.57
C TYR A 254 -8.95 -5.21 -11.12
N VAL A 255 -8.98 -4.24 -10.22
CA VAL A 255 -8.91 -4.42 -8.78
C VAL A 255 -10.04 -3.62 -8.17
N GLU A 256 -10.88 -4.24 -7.33
CA GLU A 256 -11.70 -3.48 -6.39
C GLU A 256 -10.81 -3.17 -5.17
N PRO A 257 -10.52 -1.89 -4.87
CA PRO A 257 -9.71 -1.55 -3.71
C PRO A 257 -10.34 -2.10 -2.42
N PRO A 258 -9.57 -2.77 -1.56
CA PRO A 258 -10.12 -3.32 -0.32
C PRO A 258 -10.50 -2.17 0.63
N ALA A 259 -11.76 -2.12 1.03
CA ALA A 259 -12.21 -1.26 2.10
C ALA A 259 -11.73 -1.79 3.47
N SER A 260 -11.70 -0.95 4.48
CA SER A 260 -11.47 -1.36 5.87
C SER A 260 -12.54 -2.36 6.34
N CYS A 261 -12.14 -3.42 7.06
CA CYS A 261 -13.10 -4.35 7.64
C CYS A 261 -13.99 -3.64 8.68
N THR A 262 -15.31 -3.78 8.54
CA THR A 262 -16.33 -3.23 9.45
C THR A 262 -17.18 -4.30 10.15
N SER A 263 -16.94 -5.56 9.85
CA SER A 263 -17.52 -6.72 10.52
C SER A 263 -16.54 -7.91 10.51
N THR A 264 -16.91 -9.01 11.15
CA THR A 264 -16.18 -10.29 11.07
C THR A 264 -16.59 -11.13 9.85
N GLU A 265 -17.38 -10.59 8.92
CA GLU A 265 -17.84 -11.31 7.74
C GLU A 265 -16.77 -11.39 6.65
N SER A 266 -16.93 -12.34 5.73
CA SER A 266 -16.00 -12.53 4.61
C SER A 266 -16.38 -11.63 3.43
N TYR A 267 -15.56 -10.63 3.15
CA TYR A 267 -15.71 -9.76 1.98
C TYR A 267 -15.17 -10.48 0.73
N ARG A 268 -15.93 -10.49 -0.38
CA ARG A 268 -15.55 -11.20 -1.61
C ARG A 268 -14.17 -10.82 -2.14
N PHE A 269 -13.81 -9.54 -2.10
CA PHE A 269 -12.52 -9.02 -2.57
C PHE A 269 -11.50 -8.76 -1.44
N GLY A 270 -11.80 -9.26 -0.24
CA GLY A 270 -11.07 -8.97 0.99
C GLY A 270 -11.44 -7.60 1.57
N CYS A 271 -10.94 -7.34 2.77
CA CYS A 271 -11.00 -6.06 3.45
C CYS A 271 -9.68 -5.84 4.21
N GLN A 272 -9.24 -4.60 4.39
CA GLN A 272 -8.05 -4.32 5.19
C GLN A 272 -8.34 -4.53 6.67
N CYS A 273 -7.55 -5.37 7.35
CA CYS A 273 -7.73 -5.64 8.76
C CYS A 273 -7.68 -4.33 9.58
N THR A 274 -8.55 -4.19 10.57
CA THR A 274 -8.55 -3.06 11.50
C THR A 274 -8.35 -3.53 12.94
N GLN A 275 -8.07 -2.59 13.84
CA GLN A 275 -7.97 -2.86 15.29
C GLN A 275 -9.25 -3.48 15.85
N SER A 276 -10.41 -3.13 15.28
CA SER A 276 -11.73 -3.63 15.70
C SER A 276 -12.17 -4.90 14.96
N TYR A 277 -11.70 -5.13 13.73
CA TYR A 277 -12.16 -6.20 12.86
C TYR A 277 -11.00 -6.85 12.08
N SER A 278 -10.63 -8.06 12.49
CA SER A 278 -9.62 -8.91 11.83
C SER A 278 -10.17 -10.32 11.53
N PRO A 279 -11.09 -10.46 10.56
CA PRO A 279 -11.54 -11.79 10.11
C PRO A 279 -10.39 -12.60 9.49
N GLU A 280 -10.58 -13.91 9.35
CA GLU A 280 -9.52 -14.87 9.00
C GLU A 280 -8.83 -14.64 7.65
N LYS A 281 -9.45 -13.87 6.75
CA LYS A 281 -8.92 -13.51 5.42
C LYS A 281 -8.95 -12.00 5.15
N CYS A 282 -8.75 -11.19 6.19
CA CYS A 282 -8.48 -9.77 5.98
C CYS A 282 -7.05 -9.56 5.48
N ILE A 283 -6.87 -8.51 4.69
CA ILE A 283 -5.61 -8.09 4.11
C ILE A 283 -4.85 -7.31 5.19
N CYS A 284 -3.66 -7.79 5.54
CA CYS A 284 -2.88 -7.22 6.62
C CYS A 284 -2.32 -5.84 6.27
N PRO A 285 -2.45 -4.84 7.18
CA PRO A 285 -1.68 -3.61 7.10
C PRO A 285 -0.20 -3.89 7.00
N ASN A 286 0.50 -3.09 6.19
CA ASN A 286 1.92 -3.26 5.89
C ASN A 286 2.84 -2.31 6.68
N SER A 287 2.28 -1.61 7.67
CA SER A 287 2.97 -0.73 8.61
C SER A 287 2.80 -1.20 10.05
N ALA A 288 3.81 -1.00 10.89
CA ALA A 288 3.80 -1.50 12.26
C ALA A 288 2.71 -0.84 13.13
N GLN A 289 2.38 0.42 12.82
CA GLN A 289 1.27 1.15 13.44
C GLN A 289 -0.10 0.62 12.99
N GLY A 290 -0.25 0.22 11.72
CA GLY A 290 -1.48 -0.40 11.22
C GLY A 290 -1.72 -1.80 11.80
N LEU A 291 -0.66 -2.55 12.07
CA LEU A 291 -0.72 -3.87 12.71
C LEU A 291 -0.99 -3.84 14.22
N ARG A 292 -0.89 -2.67 14.86
CA ARG A 292 -1.12 -2.51 16.29
C ARG A 292 -2.50 -3.05 16.68
N TYR A 293 -2.54 -3.91 17.71
CA TYR A 293 -3.73 -4.63 18.19
C TYR A 293 -4.31 -5.73 17.26
N ILE A 294 -3.75 -5.96 16.07
CA ILE A 294 -4.09 -7.11 15.23
C ILE A 294 -3.21 -8.29 15.66
N PRO A 295 -3.74 -9.44 16.12
CA PRO A 295 -2.91 -10.51 16.67
C PRO A 295 -2.04 -11.19 15.61
N LYS A 296 -0.87 -11.68 16.02
CA LYS A 296 0.06 -12.45 15.14
C LYS A 296 -0.57 -13.65 14.43
N SER A 297 -1.63 -14.23 15.00
CA SER A 297 -2.41 -15.33 14.38
C SER A 297 -3.30 -14.89 13.21
N ARG A 298 -3.46 -13.58 12.99
CA ARG A 298 -4.14 -13.01 11.81
C ARG A 298 -3.15 -12.40 10.84
N CYS A 299 -2.21 -11.61 11.34
CA CYS A 299 -1.19 -10.97 10.52
C CYS A 299 0.20 -11.29 11.03
N GLY A 300 1.04 -11.84 10.15
CA GLY A 300 2.45 -12.11 10.44
C GLY A 300 3.21 -10.87 10.92
N CYS A 301 4.34 -11.09 11.57
CA CYS A 301 5.21 -10.01 12.03
C CYS A 301 5.95 -9.36 10.86
N ILE A 302 6.23 -8.06 10.98
CA ILE A 302 7.06 -7.31 10.02
C ILE A 302 8.28 -6.68 10.71
N ALA A 303 9.15 -5.99 9.96
CA ALA A 303 10.22 -5.22 10.55
C ALA A 303 9.67 -4.08 11.44
N ASN A 304 10.28 -3.87 12.61
CA ASN A 304 9.88 -2.88 13.62
C ASN A 304 8.43 -3.03 14.12
N ASP A 305 7.91 -4.26 14.16
CA ASP A 305 6.57 -4.56 14.66
C ASP A 305 6.38 -4.09 16.12
N LEU A 306 5.29 -3.37 16.39
CA LEU A 306 5.00 -2.83 17.73
C LEU A 306 4.32 -3.84 18.66
N ARG A 307 4.03 -5.06 18.18
CA ARG A 307 3.36 -6.12 18.95
C ARG A 307 4.38 -6.92 19.75
N GLY A 308 4.11 -7.11 21.05
CA GLY A 308 5.01 -7.83 21.95
C GLY A 308 5.29 -9.27 21.51
N GLU A 309 4.33 -9.97 20.89
CA GLU A 309 4.52 -11.32 20.35
C GLU A 309 5.34 -11.37 19.03
N CYS A 310 5.74 -10.20 18.52
CA CYS A 310 6.60 -10.00 17.37
C CYS A 310 7.98 -9.42 17.72
N ALA A 311 8.29 -9.23 19.01
CA ALA A 311 9.65 -8.91 19.44
C ALA A 311 10.63 -10.03 19.00
N PRO A 312 11.86 -9.68 18.57
CA PRO A 312 12.83 -10.66 18.11
C PRO A 312 13.25 -11.58 19.27
N VAL A 313 13.26 -12.88 18.99
CA VAL A 313 13.73 -13.93 19.90
C VAL A 313 15.13 -14.38 19.50
N ALA A 314 15.87 -15.06 20.38
CA ALA A 314 17.18 -15.63 20.03
C ALA A 314 17.09 -16.53 18.78
N CYS A 315 18.05 -16.42 17.86
CA CYS A 315 18.12 -17.26 16.67
C CYS A 315 18.32 -18.74 17.06
N THR A 316 17.59 -19.63 16.41
CA THR A 316 17.64 -21.09 16.64
C THR A 316 18.07 -21.89 15.40
N SER A 317 18.45 -21.19 14.32
CA SER A 317 18.95 -21.75 13.07
C SER A 317 19.71 -20.67 12.27
N ASP A 318 20.39 -21.07 11.19
CA ASP A 318 21.01 -20.14 10.23
C ASP A 318 19.99 -19.45 9.29
N SER A 319 18.69 -19.56 9.57
CA SER A 319 17.63 -18.85 8.86
C SER A 319 17.03 -17.76 9.73
N ILE A 320 16.93 -16.54 9.18
CA ILE A 320 16.29 -15.41 9.86
C ILE A 320 14.78 -15.54 9.68
N PRO A 321 13.98 -15.62 10.77
CA PRO A 321 12.53 -15.66 10.68
C PRO A 321 11.98 -14.26 10.33
N ALA A 322 10.72 -14.18 9.89
CA ALA A 322 10.13 -12.94 9.38
C ALA A 322 10.17 -11.75 10.38
N GLN A 323 10.07 -12.02 11.68
CA GLN A 323 10.21 -11.02 12.75
C GLN A 323 11.66 -10.60 13.09
N GLY A 324 12.66 -11.15 12.39
CA GLY A 324 14.06 -11.08 12.82
C GLY A 324 14.36 -12.02 14.00
N CYS A 325 15.64 -12.17 14.32
CA CYS A 325 16.08 -12.87 15.53
C CYS A 325 17.34 -12.23 16.10
N ILE A 326 17.52 -12.35 17.41
CA ILE A 326 18.71 -11.87 18.11
C ILE A 326 19.83 -12.89 17.91
N CYS A 327 20.98 -12.44 17.41
CA CYS A 327 22.16 -13.28 17.21
C CYS A 327 22.56 -13.96 18.53
N SER A 328 22.97 -15.23 18.47
CA SER A 328 23.47 -15.98 19.62
C SER A 328 24.78 -16.68 19.27
N GLN A 329 25.52 -17.09 20.30
CA GLN A 329 26.72 -17.93 20.14
C GLN A 329 26.46 -19.18 19.28
N ALA A 330 25.27 -19.79 19.39
CA ALA A 330 24.91 -21.00 18.65
C ALA A 330 24.46 -20.72 17.22
N PHE A 331 23.77 -19.59 16.97
CA PHE A 331 23.23 -19.23 15.67
C PHE A 331 23.27 -17.71 15.46
N HIS A 332 23.99 -17.29 14.43
CA HIS A 332 24.17 -15.88 14.07
C HIS A 332 24.24 -15.72 12.54
N PRO A 333 23.12 -15.94 11.81
CA PRO A 333 23.09 -15.72 10.36
C PRO A 333 23.28 -14.23 10.01
N ASN A 334 23.90 -13.96 8.86
CA ASN A 334 24.12 -12.60 8.36
C ASN A 334 22.81 -11.80 8.31
N GLY A 335 22.70 -10.74 9.14
CA GLY A 335 21.51 -9.90 9.26
C GLY A 335 20.65 -10.14 10.50
N CYS A 336 21.03 -11.05 11.41
CA CYS A 336 20.43 -11.10 12.74
C CYS A 336 20.72 -9.81 13.55
N TRP A 337 19.89 -9.54 14.57
CA TRP A 337 20.01 -8.38 15.44
C TRP A 337 21.04 -8.66 16.55
N CYS A 338 21.98 -7.76 16.79
CA CYS A 338 22.95 -7.95 17.87
C CYS A 338 22.28 -7.74 19.23
N SER A 339 22.61 -8.58 20.22
CA SER A 339 22.16 -8.38 21.60
C SER A 339 22.79 -7.13 22.21
N GLU A 340 22.06 -6.50 23.13
CA GLU A 340 22.58 -5.41 23.99
C GLU A 340 23.30 -5.96 25.23
N TYR A 341 23.28 -7.29 25.45
CA TYR A 341 23.97 -7.96 26.54
C TYR A 341 25.29 -8.58 26.07
N ALA A 342 26.37 -8.29 26.80
CA ALA A 342 27.73 -8.67 26.43
C ALA A 342 27.96 -10.19 26.41
N GLU A 343 27.30 -10.94 27.30
CA GLU A 343 27.37 -12.40 27.33
C GLU A 343 26.85 -13.08 26.03
N ASP A 344 25.83 -12.51 25.38
CA ASP A 344 25.22 -13.09 24.18
C ASP A 344 26.10 -12.94 22.93
N LEU A 345 27.02 -11.96 22.92
CA LEU A 345 27.91 -11.69 21.80
C LEU A 345 29.12 -12.62 21.74
N VAL A 346 29.36 -13.42 22.78
CA VAL A 346 30.52 -14.32 22.86
C VAL A 346 30.50 -15.33 21.70
N GLY A 347 31.57 -15.33 20.89
CA GLY A 347 31.70 -16.18 19.71
C GLY A 347 31.12 -15.61 18.41
N ILE A 348 30.52 -14.42 18.43
CA ILE A 348 30.00 -13.73 17.24
C ILE A 348 31.07 -12.78 16.67
N ASP A 349 31.28 -12.76 15.35
CA ASP A 349 32.30 -11.90 14.74
C ASP A 349 32.02 -10.40 14.90
N ARG A 350 33.08 -9.60 15.00
CA ARG A 350 33.01 -8.15 15.18
C ARG A 350 32.52 -7.40 13.93
N GLY A 351 32.73 -7.95 12.74
CA GLY A 351 32.19 -7.45 11.48
C GLY A 351 30.67 -7.62 11.38
N GLN A 352 30.11 -8.57 12.13
CA GLN A 352 28.66 -8.79 12.22
C GLN A 352 28.04 -8.00 13.38
N CYS A 353 28.62 -8.06 14.58
CA CYS A 353 28.17 -7.31 15.74
C CYS A 353 29.29 -6.44 16.33
N LYS A 354 29.07 -5.12 16.37
CA LYS A 354 29.97 -4.14 16.98
C LYS A 354 30.29 -4.52 18.44
N CYS A 355 31.45 -4.09 18.94
CA CYS A 355 31.80 -4.24 20.35
C CYS A 355 30.88 -3.37 21.22
N ILE A 356 30.49 -3.88 22.40
CA ILE A 356 29.71 -3.14 23.41
C ILE A 356 30.41 -3.21 24.78
N LEU A 357 29.99 -2.39 25.74
CA LEU A 357 30.61 -2.37 27.06
C LEU A 357 30.48 -3.74 27.76
N GLY A 358 31.56 -4.23 28.36
CA GLY A 358 31.63 -5.57 28.98
C GLY A 358 31.85 -6.75 28.02
N ASP A 359 31.93 -6.51 26.71
CA ASP A 359 32.10 -7.54 25.67
C ASP A 359 33.38 -8.38 25.88
N GLN A 360 33.18 -9.69 26.06
CA GLN A 360 34.25 -10.63 26.40
C GLN A 360 35.00 -11.19 25.19
N ARG A 361 34.67 -10.76 23.97
CA ARG A 361 35.41 -11.17 22.76
C ARG A 361 36.84 -10.62 22.82
N GLU A 362 37.85 -11.45 22.54
CA GLU A 362 39.28 -11.06 22.57
C GLU A 362 39.65 -9.87 21.66
N LEU A 363 38.80 -9.55 20.68
CA LEU A 363 38.96 -8.42 19.75
C LEU A 363 38.20 -7.15 20.17
N CYS A 364 37.53 -7.17 21.33
CA CYS A 364 36.82 -6.05 21.96
C CYS A 364 37.39 -5.62 23.35
N PRO A 365 38.71 -5.65 23.63
CA PRO A 365 39.24 -5.19 24.92
C PRO A 365 39.16 -3.67 25.01
N PHE A 366 38.17 -3.18 25.74
CA PHE A 366 37.94 -1.75 26.00
C PHE A 366 39.04 -1.15 26.89
N ALA A 367 40.08 -0.61 26.27
CA ALA A 367 41.04 0.27 26.93
C ALA A 367 40.55 1.73 26.93
N SER A 368 40.98 2.55 27.89
CA SER A 368 40.74 4.00 27.87
C SER A 368 41.37 4.66 26.65
N CYS A 369 40.69 5.65 26.08
CA CYS A 369 41.19 6.43 24.95
C CYS A 369 42.46 7.19 25.32
N THR A 370 43.50 7.05 24.51
CA THR A 370 44.84 7.69 24.72
C THR A 370 45.16 8.75 23.67
N SER A 371 44.25 9.02 22.74
CA SER A 371 44.40 10.01 21.67
C SER A 371 43.04 10.53 21.21
N GLY A 372 43.01 11.67 20.53
CA GLY A 372 41.81 12.23 19.90
C GLY A 372 41.35 11.52 18.61
N THR A 373 41.82 10.30 18.37
CA THR A 373 41.39 9.45 17.25
C THR A 373 40.87 8.13 17.80
N LEU A 374 39.65 7.73 17.39
CA LEU A 374 39.06 6.46 17.80
C LEU A 374 39.89 5.29 17.21
N PRO A 375 40.48 4.41 18.02
CA PRO A 375 41.26 3.29 17.53
C PRO A 375 40.34 2.21 16.94
N THR A 376 40.88 1.35 16.08
CA THR A 376 40.13 0.35 15.31
C THR A 376 39.31 -0.64 16.16
N GLN A 377 39.62 -0.77 17.45
CA GLN A 377 38.93 -1.61 18.44
C GLN A 377 37.95 -0.85 19.35
N GLY A 378 37.77 0.46 19.16
CA GLY A 378 37.05 1.32 20.09
C GLY A 378 37.87 1.62 21.36
N CYS A 379 37.40 2.56 22.18
CA CYS A 379 38.00 2.88 23.47
C CYS A 379 36.98 3.51 24.42
N ILE A 380 37.25 3.42 25.73
CA ILE A 380 36.46 4.10 26.76
C ILE A 380 36.86 5.58 26.78
N CYS A 381 35.89 6.48 26.62
CA CYS A 381 36.09 7.92 26.71
C CYS A 381 36.84 8.28 28.00
N ALA A 382 37.86 9.13 27.88
CA ALA A 382 38.63 9.65 29.00
C ALA A 382 38.51 11.17 29.07
N SER A 383 38.70 11.74 30.26
CA SER A 383 38.65 13.18 30.50
C SER A 383 39.57 14.00 29.58
N GLN A 384 40.71 13.44 29.16
CA GLN A 384 41.64 14.07 28.22
C GLN A 384 41.40 13.70 26.75
N TYR A 385 40.73 12.58 26.48
CA TYR A 385 40.58 12.02 25.13
C TYR A 385 39.22 11.35 24.97
N HIS A 386 38.34 12.01 24.24
CA HIS A 386 36.98 11.58 23.95
C HIS A 386 36.70 11.83 22.45
N PRO A 387 37.28 11.02 21.54
CA PRO A 387 36.95 11.10 20.13
C PRO A 387 35.48 10.73 19.90
N ASP A 388 34.89 11.25 18.83
CA ASP A 388 33.54 10.88 18.39
C ASP A 388 33.39 9.34 18.36
N ASP A 389 32.21 8.85 18.74
CA ASP A 389 31.89 7.42 18.92
C ASP A 389 32.72 6.62 19.96
N CYS A 390 33.45 7.27 20.90
CA CYS A 390 33.99 6.57 22.07
C CYS A 390 32.88 6.10 23.04
N THR A 391 33.14 5.02 23.79
CA THR A 391 32.19 4.43 24.75
C THR A 391 32.33 5.06 26.13
N CYS A 392 31.24 5.43 26.77
CA CYS A 392 31.27 6.08 28.08
C CYS A 392 31.69 5.11 29.21
N PRO A 393 32.56 5.52 30.16
CA PRO A 393 32.94 4.69 31.30
C PRO A 393 31.73 4.34 32.19
N GLU A 394 31.79 3.25 32.96
CA GLU A 394 30.73 2.86 33.90
C GLU A 394 30.69 3.74 35.15
N GLU A 395 31.83 3.83 35.83
CA GLU A 395 32.02 4.61 37.06
C GLU A 395 31.75 6.10 36.82
N THR A 396 30.85 6.69 37.60
CA THR A 396 30.42 8.08 37.42
C THR A 396 31.55 9.07 37.67
N GLU A 397 32.50 8.76 38.55
CA GLU A 397 33.72 9.54 38.80
C GLU A 397 34.60 9.69 37.56
N GLN A 398 34.52 8.76 36.60
CA GLN A 398 35.30 8.80 35.36
C GLN A 398 34.65 9.67 34.28
N LEU A 399 33.39 10.09 34.46
CA LEU A 399 32.69 11.01 33.56
C LEU A 399 33.18 12.46 33.71
N VAL A 400 33.89 12.80 34.81
CA VAL A 400 34.44 14.14 35.05
C VAL A 400 35.40 14.55 33.94
N GLY A 401 35.07 15.64 33.25
CA GLY A 401 35.82 16.15 32.09
C GLY A 401 35.41 15.56 30.74
N ILE A 402 34.41 14.68 30.70
CA ILE A 402 33.81 14.17 29.45
C ILE A 402 32.52 14.98 29.17
N PRO A 403 32.37 15.62 27.99
CA PRO A 403 31.20 16.43 27.67
C PRO A 403 29.87 15.66 27.72
N ILE A 404 28.79 16.31 28.17
CA ILE A 404 27.44 15.71 28.20
C ILE A 404 26.91 15.29 26.82
N GLY A 405 27.39 15.92 25.74
CA GLY A 405 27.06 15.54 24.37
C GLY A 405 27.77 14.28 23.88
N GLN A 406 28.88 13.87 24.54
CA GLN A 406 29.54 12.58 24.30
C GLN A 406 28.97 11.50 25.22
N CYS A 407 28.72 11.83 26.49
CA CYS A 407 28.25 10.91 27.51
C CYS A 407 27.14 11.52 28.33
N THR A 408 25.92 10.99 28.22
CA THR A 408 24.75 11.43 28.98
C THR A 408 24.94 11.31 30.50
N CYS A 409 24.21 12.13 31.26
CA CYS A 409 24.23 12.09 32.73
C CYS A 409 23.72 10.74 33.28
N ARG A 410 24.25 10.33 34.44
CA ARG A 410 23.80 9.15 35.20
C ARG A 410 23.44 9.51 36.65
N ASP A 411 22.81 8.59 37.37
CA ASP A 411 22.56 8.79 38.81
C ASP A 411 23.88 8.84 39.58
N SER A 412 24.03 9.83 40.46
CA SER A 412 25.29 10.17 41.16
C SER A 412 26.46 10.59 40.25
N ASP A 413 26.17 11.10 39.05
CA ASP A 413 27.17 11.71 38.17
C ASP A 413 27.72 13.02 38.78
N PRO A 414 29.02 13.09 39.09
CA PRO A 414 29.63 14.23 39.79
C PRO A 414 29.95 15.41 38.86
N ARG A 415 29.60 15.34 37.57
CA ARG A 415 29.55 16.54 36.73
C ARG A 415 28.46 17.45 37.27
N SER A 416 28.79 18.72 37.53
CA SER A 416 27.86 19.73 38.05
C SER A 416 26.61 19.95 37.19
N GLU A 417 26.73 19.63 35.90
CA GLU A 417 25.70 19.63 34.88
C GLU A 417 24.67 18.49 35.06
N CYS A 418 24.94 17.55 35.97
CA CYS A 418 24.17 16.33 36.23
C CYS A 418 23.66 16.20 37.68
N GLU A 419 24.00 17.13 38.61
CA GLU A 419 23.45 17.10 39.97
C GLU A 419 21.90 17.19 39.96
N THR A 420 21.27 16.43 40.85
CA THR A 420 19.90 15.95 40.64
C THR A 420 18.78 16.97 40.86
N LYS A 421 17.65 16.65 40.24
CA LYS A 421 16.44 17.45 40.07
C LYS A 421 15.86 18.01 41.39
N PRO A 422 15.14 19.14 41.34
CA PRO A 422 14.40 19.68 42.47
C PRO A 422 13.37 18.69 43.04
N ASP A 423 12.92 18.92 44.28
CA ASP A 423 11.81 18.18 44.87
C ASP A 423 10.50 18.48 44.11
N CYS A 424 10.17 17.60 43.17
CA CYS A 424 8.94 17.68 42.39
C CYS A 424 7.70 17.19 43.13
N ALA A 425 7.82 16.62 44.34
CA ALA A 425 6.68 16.23 45.17
C ALA A 425 6.11 17.41 45.97
N HIS A 426 6.94 18.44 46.25
CA HIS A 426 6.51 19.68 46.90
C HIS A 426 7.06 20.92 46.16
N PRO A 427 6.67 21.14 44.89
CA PRO A 427 7.28 22.16 44.06
C PRO A 427 6.89 23.56 44.55
N THR A 428 7.88 24.44 44.70
CA THR A 428 7.66 25.85 45.05
C THR A 428 7.53 26.71 43.80
N THR A 429 7.00 27.93 43.94
CA THR A 429 6.75 28.86 42.83
C THR A 429 7.98 29.30 42.03
N GLY A 430 9.19 28.97 42.49
CA GLY A 430 10.45 29.21 41.76
C GLY A 430 10.92 28.06 40.87
N ILE A 431 10.26 26.90 40.88
CA ILE A 431 10.72 25.69 40.16
C ILE A 431 9.99 25.55 38.82
N SER A 432 10.72 25.66 37.70
CA SER A 432 10.13 25.59 36.34
C SER A 432 9.46 24.24 36.07
N LYS A 433 8.41 24.28 35.23
CA LYS A 433 7.65 23.11 34.77
C LYS A 433 8.48 22.17 33.90
N ASP A 434 9.48 22.71 33.20
CA ASP A 434 10.43 21.93 32.38
C ASP A 434 11.36 21.05 33.24
N VAL A 435 11.48 21.39 34.54
CA VAL A 435 12.36 20.71 35.49
C VAL A 435 11.56 19.80 36.43
N CYS A 436 10.36 20.23 36.86
CA CYS A 436 9.41 19.42 37.61
C CYS A 436 8.01 19.50 36.97
N PRO A 437 7.43 18.38 36.48
CA PRO A 437 6.06 18.35 35.98
C PRO A 437 5.04 18.86 37.01
N CYS A 438 3.88 19.29 36.52
CA CYS A 438 2.77 19.70 37.38
C CYS A 438 2.21 18.52 38.19
N LEU A 439 1.90 18.73 39.46
CA LEU A 439 1.16 17.76 40.28
C LEU A 439 -0.30 17.65 39.81
N ALA A 440 -0.91 16.49 40.05
CA ALA A 440 -2.25 16.17 39.58
C ALA A 440 -3.36 16.98 40.31
N GLU A 441 -3.12 17.35 41.57
CA GLU A 441 -4.00 18.20 42.38
C GLU A 441 -3.13 19.18 43.20
N ASP A 442 -3.68 20.37 43.50
CA ASP A 442 -3.12 21.41 44.37
C ASP A 442 -1.66 21.88 44.09
N ASP A 443 -1.20 21.85 42.83
CA ASP A 443 0.10 22.45 42.46
C ASP A 443 0.07 23.99 42.60
N PRO A 444 0.93 24.61 43.41
CA PRO A 444 0.90 26.05 43.67
C PRO A 444 1.47 26.91 42.52
N ARG A 445 1.92 26.31 41.41
CA ARG A 445 2.57 27.01 40.30
C ARG A 445 1.58 27.42 39.20
N VAL A 446 1.65 28.67 38.76
CA VAL A 446 0.74 29.26 37.76
C VAL A 446 0.71 28.46 36.46
N GLY A 447 -0.48 28.05 36.00
CA GLY A 447 -0.68 27.20 34.83
C GLY A 447 -0.25 25.74 35.01
N CYS A 448 -0.14 25.25 36.26
CA CYS A 448 -0.28 23.82 36.59
C CYS A 448 -1.73 23.46 36.99
N GLU A 449 -2.68 24.32 36.60
CA GLU A 449 -4.12 24.11 36.78
C GLU A 449 -4.57 22.81 36.10
N PRO A 450 -5.58 22.10 36.66
CA PRO A 450 -6.02 20.80 36.16
C PRO A 450 -6.44 20.89 34.70
N LYS A 451 -5.88 20.00 33.87
CA LYS A 451 -6.15 19.97 32.43
C LYS A 451 -7.64 19.76 32.15
N PRO A 452 -8.19 20.39 31.09
CA PRO A 452 -9.59 20.20 30.70
C PRO A 452 -9.90 18.73 30.38
N ASP A 453 -11.15 18.31 30.61
CA ASP A 453 -11.62 16.95 30.30
C ASP A 453 -11.65 16.73 28.78
N CYS A 454 -10.58 16.12 28.26
CA CYS A 454 -10.43 15.81 26.84
C CYS A 454 -11.40 14.75 26.31
N ALA A 455 -12.19 14.07 27.16
CA ALA A 455 -13.28 13.21 26.69
C ALA A 455 -14.53 14.02 26.33
N ARG A 456 -14.64 15.27 26.80
CA ARG A 456 -15.77 16.18 26.56
C ARG A 456 -15.29 17.63 26.35
N PRO A 457 -14.43 17.90 25.35
CA PRO A 457 -13.96 19.25 25.07
C PRO A 457 -15.13 20.17 24.71
N THR A 458 -14.99 21.46 25.01
CA THR A 458 -15.90 22.52 24.56
C THR A 458 -15.32 23.26 23.37
N SER A 459 -16.13 24.07 22.67
CA SER A 459 -15.66 24.92 21.56
C SER A 459 -14.53 25.90 21.94
N THR A 460 -14.29 26.10 23.24
CA THR A 460 -13.21 26.94 23.80
C THR A 460 -12.00 26.16 24.32
N THR A 461 -12.01 24.82 24.33
CA THR A 461 -10.86 24.00 24.76
C THR A 461 -9.78 24.01 23.69
N LEU A 462 -8.59 24.55 23.96
CA LEU A 462 -7.55 24.66 22.93
C LEU A 462 -7.10 23.28 22.41
N THR A 463 -6.82 23.19 21.11
CA THR A 463 -6.31 21.96 20.47
C THR A 463 -4.90 21.58 20.92
N SER A 464 -4.15 22.54 21.48
CA SER A 464 -2.89 22.31 22.20
C SER A 464 -3.06 21.51 23.49
N ASP A 465 -4.22 21.61 24.13
CA ASP A 465 -4.45 21.12 25.49
C ASP A 465 -5.17 19.76 25.47
N CYS A 466 -6.10 19.61 24.52
CA CYS A 466 -6.77 18.35 24.21
C CYS A 466 -6.78 18.12 22.69
N PRO A 467 -6.28 16.98 22.18
CA PRO A 467 -6.34 16.65 20.76
C PRO A 467 -7.78 16.51 20.28
N CYS A 468 -7.95 16.49 18.96
CA CYS A 468 -9.25 16.42 18.30
C CYS A 468 -9.92 15.05 18.47
N LEU A 469 -11.21 15.05 18.76
CA LEU A 469 -12.01 13.83 18.76
C LEU A 469 -12.24 13.31 17.34
N ALA A 470 -12.09 12.00 17.13
CA ALA A 470 -12.24 11.35 15.83
C ALA A 470 -13.66 11.43 15.23
N SER A 471 -14.65 11.93 15.98
CA SER A 471 -15.96 12.31 15.44
C SER A 471 -16.67 13.27 16.40
N GLY A 472 -17.31 14.31 15.86
CA GLY A 472 -18.14 15.23 16.64
C GLY A 472 -17.39 16.16 17.60
N ASP A 473 -16.12 16.47 17.34
CA ASP A 473 -15.40 17.50 18.10
C ASP A 473 -16.07 18.87 17.89
N PRO A 474 -16.46 19.61 18.95
CA PRO A 474 -17.17 20.88 18.83
C PRO A 474 -16.25 22.08 18.53
N ARG A 475 -15.03 21.85 18.02
CA ARG A 475 -14.00 22.88 17.79
C ARG A 475 -13.61 22.97 16.31
N ASP A 476 -13.85 24.12 15.70
CA ASP A 476 -13.64 24.35 14.26
C ASP A 476 -12.18 24.12 13.78
N ALA A 477 -11.19 24.22 14.69
CA ALA A 477 -9.77 23.99 14.38
C ALA A 477 -9.37 22.51 14.25
N CYS A 478 -10.31 21.58 14.46
CA CYS A 478 -10.09 20.13 14.43
C CYS A 478 -10.50 19.45 13.12
N ASP A 479 -10.90 20.22 12.11
CA ASP A 479 -11.43 19.73 10.85
C ASP A 479 -10.36 19.84 9.73
N ILE A 480 -9.51 18.80 9.55
CA ILE A 480 -8.62 18.50 8.39
C ILE A 480 -7.85 17.16 8.60
N ASP A 481 -7.75 16.33 7.56
CA ASP A 481 -7.07 15.00 7.53
C ASP A 481 -5.78 14.94 6.64
N ASP A 482 -4.70 14.24 7.06
CA ASP A 482 -3.48 13.71 6.34
C ASP A 482 -2.59 12.96 7.41
N PRO A 483 -1.27 12.57 7.29
CA PRO A 483 -0.37 12.14 6.18
C PRO A 483 0.51 10.85 6.45
N CYS A 484 1.38 10.45 5.50
CA CYS A 484 2.70 9.71 5.61
C CYS A 484 2.79 8.22 6.11
N GLU A 485 3.80 7.36 5.83
CA GLU A 485 4.96 7.31 4.87
C GLU A 485 5.46 5.83 4.58
N ALA A 486 6.70 5.63 4.06
CA ALA A 486 7.31 4.39 3.49
C ALA A 486 7.73 3.26 4.47
N ALA A 487 8.08 1.99 4.10
CA ALA A 487 8.15 1.18 2.85
C ALA A 487 8.41 -0.32 3.27
N GLY A 488 8.52 -1.37 2.43
CA GLY A 488 8.35 -1.58 0.98
C GLY A 488 8.84 -2.99 0.53
N THR A 489 8.12 -3.64 -0.40
CA THR A 489 8.40 -4.94 -1.08
C THR A 489 7.75 -4.89 -2.48
N ILE A 490 7.78 -5.92 -3.34
CA ILE A 490 7.04 -5.87 -4.62
C ILE A 490 5.53 -5.78 -4.33
N ARG A 491 4.94 -4.62 -4.65
CA ARG A 491 3.57 -4.23 -4.34
C ARG A 491 2.85 -3.74 -5.61
N ILE A 492 1.54 -3.97 -5.68
CA ILE A 492 0.67 -3.46 -6.75
C ILE A 492 0.22 -2.06 -6.35
N SER A 493 1.02 -1.04 -6.68
CA SER A 493 0.74 0.33 -6.23
C SER A 493 -0.27 1.02 -7.15
N LEU A 494 -1.55 0.92 -6.82
CA LEU A 494 -2.67 1.56 -7.52
C LEU A 494 -2.82 3.02 -7.10
N ILE A 495 -2.63 3.96 -8.05
CA ILE A 495 -2.92 5.39 -7.85
C ILE A 495 -4.39 5.55 -7.39
N LEU A 496 -4.56 6.09 -6.19
CA LEU A 496 -5.86 6.32 -5.57
C LEU A 496 -6.53 7.53 -6.23
N ILE A 497 -7.45 7.25 -7.15
CA ILE A 497 -8.23 8.29 -7.81
C ILE A 497 -9.63 8.37 -7.22
N THR A 498 -9.83 9.40 -6.39
CA THR A 498 -11.14 9.92 -6.02
C THR A 498 -11.64 10.88 -7.11
N ALA A 499 -12.91 10.74 -7.49
CA ALA A 499 -13.63 11.73 -8.28
C ALA A 499 -14.58 12.51 -7.37
N THR A 500 -14.18 13.71 -6.99
CA THR A 500 -15.02 14.61 -6.20
C THR A 500 -15.98 15.36 -7.14
N VAL A 501 -17.27 15.07 -7.03
CA VAL A 501 -18.33 15.78 -7.77
C VAL A 501 -18.72 17.04 -6.98
N ILE A 502 -18.06 18.16 -7.25
CA ILE A 502 -18.52 19.46 -6.75
C ILE A 502 -19.67 19.91 -7.65
N LEU A 503 -20.91 19.68 -7.20
CA LEU A 503 -22.10 20.28 -7.80
C LEU A 503 -22.07 21.80 -7.52
N PRO A 504 -22.05 22.66 -8.56
CA PRO A 504 -22.27 24.08 -8.33
C PRO A 504 -23.72 24.25 -7.86
N LEU A 505 -23.89 24.68 -6.61
CA LEU A 505 -25.16 25.20 -6.11
C LEU A 505 -25.52 26.46 -6.91
N LEU A 506 -26.26 26.26 -7.99
CA LEU A 506 -26.85 27.35 -8.76
C LEU A 506 -27.77 28.14 -7.85
N MET A 507 -27.35 29.37 -7.52
CA MET A 507 -28.18 30.33 -6.80
C MET A 507 -29.43 30.60 -7.63
N LEU A 508 -30.60 30.36 -7.02
CA LEU A 508 -31.88 30.84 -7.53
C LEU A 508 -31.97 32.35 -7.27
N TRP A 509 -31.84 33.15 -8.32
CA TRP A 509 -32.30 34.54 -8.44
C TRP A 509 -32.78 34.80 -9.87
#